data_AF-A0A662KUB3-F1
#
_entry.id   AF-A0A662KUB3-F1
#
_cell.length_a   1.000
_cell.length_b   1.000
_cell.length_c   1.000
_cell.angle_alpha   90.00
_cell.angle_beta   90.00
_cell.angle_gamma   90.00
#
_symmetry.space_group_name_H-M   'P 1'
#
loop_
_entity.id
_entity.type
_entity.pdbx_description
1 polymer ?
#
loop_
_entity_poly.entity_id
_entity_poly.type
_entity_poly.pdbx_seq_one_letter_code
_entity_poly.pdbx_strand_id
1 'polypeptide(L)'
;MVNKVAIGEIRKYFREIKNIYLRGDYTEWSYRTPFENFIEGLNPDYNLVQEPKRTTGLGAPDFKAFYKSRKVGFIETKDLNENLDRILETEQLKKYIESIDNLILTNYLQFILIRKGRKIYDCSLLTLHDLEKGRLAVSEDKISMFTSLISEFFDYRLPTITSAEELAFELSKRAKLLKELALKQLLEDLKKVENGDTPSSIYDFYQGVKELIKDIEVEDCADAYAQTVTYGLFLAKKNCPNTLDRRIASYYIPKNVGIIKRIFLNISGEEFPPNISWIVDDIIDILNASKLDDI
;
A
#
# COMPACT_ATOMS: atom_id res chain seq x y z
N MET A 1 20.97 -24.57 -4.19
CA MET A 1 21.26 -23.51 -5.19
C MET A 1 20.75 -22.15 -4.72
N VAL A 2 19.56 -22.07 -4.13
CA VAL A 2 18.94 -20.84 -3.57
C VAL A 2 19.88 -20.03 -2.67
N ASN A 3 20.57 -20.64 -1.70
CA ASN A 3 21.50 -19.92 -0.81
C ASN A 3 22.72 -19.29 -1.52
N LYS A 4 23.20 -19.85 -2.64
CA LYS A 4 24.36 -19.27 -3.34
C LYS A 4 24.01 -17.98 -4.08
N VAL A 5 22.83 -17.94 -4.70
CA VAL A 5 22.30 -16.72 -5.35
C VAL A 5 22.05 -15.65 -4.29
N ALA A 6 21.35 -16.00 -3.21
CA ALA A 6 21.07 -15.09 -2.10
C ALA A 6 22.35 -14.47 -1.50
N ILE A 7 23.41 -15.26 -1.27
CA ILE A 7 24.70 -14.74 -0.78
C ILE A 7 25.31 -13.73 -1.76
N GLY A 8 25.24 -14.00 -3.07
CA GLY A 8 25.74 -13.11 -4.11
C GLY A 8 25.02 -11.76 -4.09
N GLU A 9 23.69 -11.80 -4.06
CA GLU A 9 22.86 -10.59 -4.05
C GLU A 9 22.99 -9.81 -2.75
N ILE A 10 23.07 -10.46 -1.58
CA ILE A 10 23.33 -9.79 -0.30
C ILE A 10 24.68 -9.05 -0.34
N ARG A 11 25.72 -9.65 -0.93
CA ARG A 11 27.04 -8.98 -1.08
C ARG A 11 26.97 -7.78 -2.03
N LYS A 12 26.17 -7.86 -3.10
CA LYS A 12 25.95 -6.74 -4.01
C LYS A 12 25.20 -5.62 -3.29
N TYR A 13 24.07 -5.94 -2.67
CA TYR A 13 23.24 -5.02 -1.90
C TYR A 13 24.02 -4.29 -0.80
N PHE A 14 24.81 -5.03 0.00
CA PHE A 14 25.67 -4.45 1.03
C PHE A 14 26.65 -3.40 0.46
N ARG A 15 27.26 -3.68 -0.70
CA ARG A 15 28.19 -2.72 -1.33
C ARG A 15 27.48 -1.45 -1.77
N GLU A 16 26.29 -1.58 -2.36
CA GLU A 16 25.49 -0.44 -2.82
C GLU A 16 25.04 0.43 -1.64
N ILE A 17 24.45 -0.17 -0.59
CA ILE A 17 24.04 0.55 0.62
C ILE A 17 25.22 1.20 1.34
N LYS A 18 26.33 0.48 1.51
CA LYS A 18 27.55 1.02 2.13
C LYS A 18 28.07 2.24 1.36
N ASN A 19 28.09 2.19 0.04
CA ASN A 19 28.56 3.30 -0.78
C ASN A 19 27.69 4.56 -0.61
N ILE A 20 26.38 4.39 -0.48
CA ILE A 20 25.45 5.50 -0.20
C ILE A 20 25.69 6.03 1.22
N TYR A 21 25.75 5.13 2.21
CA TYR A 21 25.98 5.49 3.61
C TYR A 21 27.26 6.31 3.81
N LEU A 22 28.38 5.87 3.20
CA LEU A 22 29.68 6.55 3.32
C LEU A 22 29.74 7.92 2.64
N ARG A 23 28.86 8.21 1.67
CA ARG A 23 28.79 9.56 1.05
C ARG A 23 28.22 10.60 2.02
N GLY A 24 27.46 10.18 3.02
CA GLY A 24 26.92 11.05 4.07
C GLY A 24 25.78 11.99 3.65
N ASP A 25 25.58 12.21 2.35
CA ASP A 25 24.47 13.00 1.80
C ASP A 25 23.46 12.06 1.12
N TYR A 26 22.60 11.44 1.93
CA TYR A 26 21.55 10.54 1.48
C TYR A 26 20.22 10.87 2.12
N THR A 27 19.14 10.46 1.46
CA THR A 27 17.78 10.46 2.01
C THR A 27 17.25 9.03 2.01
N GLU A 28 16.10 8.78 2.64
CA GLU A 28 15.40 7.49 2.56
C GLU A 28 15.31 6.95 1.11
N TRP A 29 15.09 7.85 0.14
CA TRP A 29 14.94 7.54 -1.27
C TRP A 29 16.21 6.99 -1.92
N SER A 30 17.38 7.37 -1.43
CA SER A 30 18.67 6.95 -1.98
C SER A 30 18.84 5.43 -1.93
N TYR A 31 18.16 4.75 -1.01
CA TYR A 31 18.24 3.30 -0.83
C TYR A 31 17.16 2.50 -1.58
N ARG A 32 16.15 3.17 -2.16
CA ARG A 32 15.02 2.49 -2.84
C ARG A 32 15.49 1.68 -4.06
N THR A 33 16.28 2.30 -4.94
CA THR A 33 16.80 1.60 -6.13
C THR A 33 17.72 0.42 -5.79
N PRO A 34 18.72 0.55 -4.89
CA PRO A 34 19.47 -0.62 -4.41
C PRO A 34 18.59 -1.73 -3.84
N PHE A 35 17.54 -1.37 -3.11
CA PHE A 35 16.63 -2.33 -2.50
C PHE A 35 15.76 -3.05 -3.55
N GLU A 36 15.23 -2.32 -4.52
CA GLU A 36 14.51 -2.88 -5.68
C GLU A 36 15.39 -3.88 -6.44
N ASN A 37 16.61 -3.46 -6.83
CA ASN A 37 17.58 -4.32 -7.49
C ASN A 37 17.92 -5.57 -6.68
N PHE A 38 17.99 -5.44 -5.34
CA PHE A 38 18.27 -6.57 -4.46
C PHE A 38 17.13 -7.58 -4.48
N ILE A 39 15.90 -7.13 -4.35
CA ILE A 39 14.72 -8.00 -4.33
C ILE A 39 14.54 -8.72 -5.68
N GLU A 40 14.68 -8.01 -6.80
CA GLU A 40 14.59 -8.61 -8.14
C GLU A 40 15.77 -9.55 -8.44
N GLY A 41 16.96 -9.25 -7.90
CA GLY A 41 18.13 -10.12 -7.99
C GLY A 41 17.95 -11.46 -7.27
N LEU A 42 17.17 -11.49 -6.18
CA LEU A 42 16.88 -12.73 -5.44
C LEU A 42 16.02 -13.71 -6.25
N ASN A 43 15.07 -13.18 -7.02
CA ASN A 43 14.22 -13.97 -7.91
C ASN A 43 13.67 -13.05 -9.02
N PRO A 44 13.88 -13.38 -10.31
CA PRO A 44 13.41 -12.55 -11.44
C PRO A 44 11.88 -12.49 -11.57
N ASP A 45 11.14 -13.36 -10.87
CA ASP A 45 9.68 -13.27 -10.79
C ASP A 45 9.21 -12.24 -9.74
N TYR A 46 10.11 -11.71 -8.91
CA TYR A 46 9.77 -10.63 -7.97
C TYR A 46 9.92 -9.28 -8.68
N ASN A 47 8.97 -8.38 -8.41
CA ASN A 47 8.99 -7.03 -8.96
C ASN A 47 8.48 -6.05 -7.90
N LEU A 48 9.16 -4.92 -7.75
CA LEU A 48 8.71 -3.83 -6.90
C LEU A 48 8.36 -2.61 -7.77
N VAL A 49 7.28 -1.92 -7.42
CA VAL A 49 6.90 -0.65 -8.05
C VAL A 49 6.94 0.44 -6.98
N GLN A 50 7.79 1.44 -7.17
CA GLN A 50 7.89 2.59 -6.27
C GLN A 50 6.68 3.51 -6.40
N GLU A 51 6.06 3.85 -5.27
CA GLU A 51 5.03 4.88 -5.25
C GLU A 51 5.66 6.29 -5.18
N PRO A 52 5.07 7.30 -5.84
CA PRO A 52 5.62 8.64 -5.90
C PRO A 52 5.72 9.31 -4.52
N LYS A 53 6.60 10.31 -4.42
CA LYS A 53 6.87 11.03 -3.17
C LYS A 53 5.61 11.72 -2.64
N ARG A 54 5.33 11.48 -1.36
CA ARG A 54 4.25 12.15 -0.63
C ARG A 54 4.67 13.60 -0.34
N THR A 55 3.72 14.53 -0.46
CA THR A 55 3.93 15.93 -0.03
C THR A 55 3.69 16.07 1.47
N THR A 56 2.69 15.38 2.04
CA THR A 56 2.39 15.34 3.48
C THR A 56 1.51 14.13 3.87
N GLY A 57 1.64 13.62 5.10
CA GLY A 57 0.63 12.76 5.74
C GLY A 57 0.62 11.25 5.41
N LEU A 58 -0.56 10.64 5.59
CA LEU A 58 -0.83 9.21 5.34
C LEU A 58 -1.09 9.06 3.84
N GLY A 59 -0.44 8.09 3.17
CA GLY A 59 -0.48 7.93 1.72
C GLY A 59 -0.31 6.48 1.29
N ALA A 60 0.15 6.24 0.07
CA ALA A 60 0.49 4.90 -0.39
C ALA A 60 1.77 4.40 0.29
N PRO A 61 1.87 3.14 0.73
CA PRO A 61 3.15 2.54 1.12
C PRO A 61 4.21 2.71 0.03
N ASP A 62 5.49 2.73 0.42
CA ASP A 62 6.58 3.13 -0.49
C ASP A 62 6.76 2.24 -1.71
N PHE A 63 6.44 0.94 -1.58
CA PHE A 63 6.41 0.01 -2.70
C PHE A 63 5.13 -0.83 -2.74
N LYS A 64 4.67 -1.10 -3.97
CA LYS A 64 3.81 -2.24 -4.29
C LYS A 64 4.68 -3.41 -4.72
N ALA A 65 4.44 -4.58 -4.13
CA ALA A 65 5.19 -5.80 -4.46
C ALA A 65 4.37 -6.77 -5.30
N PHE A 66 5.00 -7.38 -6.29
CA PHE A 66 4.38 -8.31 -7.23
C PHE A 66 5.21 -9.58 -7.37
N TYR A 67 4.51 -10.70 -7.51
CA TYR A 67 5.07 -11.95 -8.03
C TYR A 67 4.53 -12.12 -9.44
N LYS A 68 5.39 -11.96 -10.45
CA LYS A 68 5.01 -11.77 -11.85
C LYS A 68 4.04 -10.58 -11.96
N SER A 69 2.84 -10.79 -12.52
CA SER A 69 1.80 -9.76 -12.61
C SER A 69 0.87 -9.70 -11.40
N ARG A 70 1.02 -10.59 -10.42
CA ARG A 70 0.10 -10.71 -9.28
C ARG A 70 0.57 -9.82 -8.13
N LYS A 71 -0.27 -8.90 -7.68
CA LYS A 71 0.01 -8.11 -6.47
C LYS A 71 0.09 -9.03 -5.25
N VAL A 72 1.11 -8.82 -4.42
CA VAL A 72 1.40 -9.64 -3.24
C VAL A 72 1.21 -8.87 -1.95
N GLY A 73 1.53 -7.59 -1.95
CA GLY A 73 1.45 -6.77 -0.75
C GLY A 73 2.20 -5.46 -0.93
N PHE A 74 2.54 -4.86 0.19
CA PHE A 74 3.18 -3.56 0.24
C PHE A 74 4.47 -3.62 1.05
N ILE A 75 5.37 -2.68 0.81
CA ILE A 75 6.57 -2.46 1.62
C ILE A 75 6.61 -0.99 2.01
N GLU A 76 6.74 -0.71 3.29
CA GLU A 76 7.02 0.62 3.84
C GLU A 76 8.49 0.69 4.23
N THR A 77 9.18 1.73 3.78
CA THR A 77 10.58 1.99 4.09
C THR A 77 10.73 3.10 5.12
N LYS A 78 11.88 3.09 5.79
CA LYS A 78 12.29 4.11 6.76
C LYS A 78 13.77 4.40 6.60
N ASP A 79 14.21 5.52 7.16
CA ASP A 79 15.63 5.86 7.19
C ASP A 79 16.44 4.79 7.90
N LEU A 80 17.69 4.64 7.48
CA LEU A 80 18.57 3.54 7.84
C LEU A 80 18.86 3.43 9.36
N ASN A 81 18.77 4.57 10.07
CA ASN A 81 18.99 4.67 11.51
C ASN A 81 17.70 4.55 12.35
N GLU A 82 16.53 4.43 11.71
CA GLU A 82 15.26 4.36 12.42
C GLU A 82 15.10 3.06 13.19
N ASN A 83 14.50 3.17 14.37
CA ASN A 83 14.18 2.02 15.21
C ASN A 83 12.80 1.48 14.83
N LEU A 84 12.77 0.31 14.20
CA LEU A 84 11.52 -0.27 13.70
C LEU A 84 10.51 -0.63 14.80
N ASP A 85 10.95 -0.97 16.01
CA ASP A 85 10.04 -1.21 17.14
C ASP A 85 9.28 0.07 17.54
N ARG A 86 9.93 1.24 17.46
CA ARG A 86 9.25 2.52 17.66
C ARG A 86 8.32 2.86 16.51
N ILE A 87 8.74 2.57 15.27
CA ILE A 87 7.93 2.82 14.08
C ILE A 87 6.65 1.99 14.11
N LEU A 88 6.69 0.74 14.58
CA LEU A 88 5.53 -0.13 14.80
C LEU A 88 4.44 0.51 15.67
N GLU A 89 4.83 1.39 16.59
CA GLU A 89 3.91 2.07 17.49
C GLU A 89 3.29 3.35 16.93
N THR A 90 3.75 3.83 15.77
CA THR A 90 3.25 5.06 15.15
C THR A 90 1.83 4.88 14.62
N GLU A 91 1.01 5.95 14.74
CA GLU A 91 -0.37 5.96 14.24
C GLU A 91 -0.48 5.63 12.76
N GLN A 92 0.48 6.10 11.95
CA GLN A 92 0.53 5.79 10.52
C GLN A 92 0.69 4.29 10.30
N LEU A 93 1.66 3.65 10.96
CA LEU A 93 1.95 2.26 10.71
C LEU A 93 0.87 1.35 11.30
N LYS A 94 0.29 1.69 12.45
CA LYS A 94 -0.88 0.99 13.01
C LYS A 94 -2.03 0.93 12.01
N LYS A 95 -2.36 2.05 11.35
CA LYS A 95 -3.39 2.10 10.30
C LYS A 95 -3.09 1.18 9.12
N TYR A 96 -1.83 1.10 8.68
CA TYR A 96 -1.43 0.15 7.64
C TYR A 96 -1.55 -1.30 8.10
N ILE A 97 -1.06 -1.62 9.30
CA ILE A 97 -1.10 -2.97 9.88
C ILE A 97 -2.56 -3.47 10.03
N GLU A 98 -3.48 -2.57 10.38
CA GLU A 98 -4.90 -2.87 10.50
C GLU A 98 -5.60 -3.07 9.15
N SER A 99 -5.06 -2.49 8.06
CA SER A 99 -5.76 -2.42 6.77
C SER A 99 -5.16 -3.29 5.68
N ILE A 100 -3.87 -3.59 5.78
CA ILE A 100 -3.07 -4.31 4.78
C ILE A 100 -2.74 -5.70 5.31
N ASP A 101 -3.09 -6.73 4.55
CA ASP A 101 -2.91 -8.11 5.02
C ASP A 101 -1.48 -8.63 4.93
N ASN A 102 -0.64 -8.07 4.06
CA ASN A 102 0.73 -8.54 3.82
C ASN A 102 1.64 -7.33 3.59
N LEU A 103 2.41 -6.98 4.61
CA LEU A 103 3.23 -5.76 4.67
C LEU A 103 4.65 -6.10 5.15
N ILE A 104 5.67 -5.57 4.46
CA ILE A 104 7.02 -5.49 5.03
C ILE A 104 7.27 -4.08 5.54
N LEU A 105 7.84 -3.97 6.73
CA LEU A 105 8.49 -2.76 7.22
C LEU A 105 10.01 -2.95 7.17
N THR A 106 10.74 -1.97 6.64
CA THR A 106 12.21 -2.05 6.64
C THR A 106 12.89 -0.68 6.75
N ASN A 107 14.04 -0.66 7.41
CA ASN A 107 15.02 0.43 7.35
C ASN A 107 16.23 0.04 6.47
N TYR A 108 16.03 -0.88 5.53
CA TYR A 108 17.05 -1.46 4.63
C TYR A 108 18.10 -2.37 5.31
N LEU A 109 18.10 -2.47 6.65
CA LEU A 109 18.98 -3.37 7.40
C LEU A 109 18.19 -4.48 8.12
N GLN A 110 17.07 -4.09 8.71
CA GLN A 110 16.10 -4.95 9.39
C GLN A 110 14.82 -5.04 8.55
N PHE A 111 14.23 -6.23 8.51
CA PHE A 111 13.03 -6.55 7.75
C PHE A 111 12.02 -7.21 8.67
N ILE A 112 10.82 -6.64 8.76
CA ILE A 112 9.72 -7.16 9.57
C ILE A 112 8.58 -7.52 8.63
N LEU A 113 8.21 -8.81 8.57
CA LEU A 113 7.02 -9.25 7.85
C LEU A 113 5.82 -9.22 8.80
N ILE A 114 4.82 -8.46 8.42
CA ILE A 114 3.55 -8.32 9.14
C ILE A 114 2.45 -8.90 8.27
N ARG A 115 1.68 -9.84 8.82
CA ARG A 115 0.56 -10.48 8.12
C ARG A 115 -0.69 -10.45 8.98
N LYS A 116 -1.78 -9.90 8.43
CA LYS A 116 -3.08 -9.77 9.10
C LYS A 116 -2.95 -9.25 10.54
N GLY A 117 -2.22 -8.14 10.71
CA GLY A 117 -2.02 -7.52 12.02
C GLY A 117 -0.93 -8.15 12.91
N ARG A 118 -0.26 -9.23 12.49
CA ARG A 118 0.70 -9.97 13.33
C ARG A 118 2.10 -9.97 12.75
N LYS A 119 3.12 -9.78 13.61
CA LYS A 119 4.53 -9.96 13.25
C LYS A 119 4.82 -11.44 13.01
N ILE A 120 5.16 -11.81 11.79
CA ILE A 120 5.48 -13.19 11.38
C ILE A 120 6.99 -13.43 11.42
N TYR A 121 7.77 -12.48 10.89
CA TYR A 121 9.23 -12.50 10.94
C TYR A 121 9.78 -11.16 11.37
N ASP A 122 10.97 -11.21 11.96
CA ASP A 122 11.78 -10.05 12.33
C ASP A 122 13.25 -10.41 12.12
N CYS A 123 13.86 -9.83 11.08
CA CYS A 123 15.19 -10.21 10.63
C CYS A 123 16.10 -9.00 10.44
N SER A 124 17.06 -8.82 11.33
CA SER A 124 18.19 -7.90 11.15
C SER A 124 19.28 -8.55 10.30
N LEU A 125 19.12 -8.44 8.97
CA LEU A 125 20.05 -8.99 7.98
C LEU A 125 21.41 -8.32 8.08
N LEU A 126 21.41 -6.99 8.16
CA LEU A 126 22.60 -6.14 8.30
C LEU A 126 22.49 -5.27 9.57
N THR A 127 23.59 -4.65 9.95
CA THR A 127 23.66 -3.65 11.03
C THR A 127 24.42 -2.42 10.57
N LEU A 128 24.23 -1.29 11.25
CA LEU A 128 25.02 -0.08 11.01
C LEU A 128 26.52 -0.34 11.16
N HIS A 129 26.89 -1.16 12.15
CA HIS A 129 28.27 -1.56 12.40
C HIS A 129 28.91 -2.30 11.22
N ASP A 130 28.13 -3.10 10.48
CA ASP A 130 28.63 -3.76 9.26
C ASP A 130 29.01 -2.74 8.19
N LEU A 131 28.23 -1.66 8.06
CA LEU A 131 28.50 -0.58 7.11
C LEU A 131 29.73 0.23 7.53
N GLU A 132 29.84 0.60 8.82
CA GLU A 132 30.95 1.37 9.39
C GLU A 132 32.29 0.63 9.26
N LYS A 133 32.33 -0.65 9.64
CA LYS A 133 33.54 -1.48 9.47
C LYS A 133 33.78 -1.87 8.02
N GLY A 134 32.75 -1.75 7.19
CA GLY A 134 32.81 -2.08 5.79
C GLY A 134 33.04 -3.55 5.48
N ARG A 135 32.78 -4.44 6.45
CA ARG A 135 32.95 -5.89 6.36
C ARG A 135 31.60 -6.55 6.56
N LEU A 136 31.14 -7.28 5.55
CA LEU A 136 29.92 -8.09 5.64
C LEU A 136 30.18 -9.32 6.54
N ALA A 137 29.56 -9.34 7.72
CA ALA A 137 29.61 -10.47 8.65
C ALA A 137 28.20 -11.01 8.94
N VAL A 138 27.54 -11.54 7.90
CA VAL A 138 26.20 -12.14 8.02
C VAL A 138 26.34 -13.65 8.22
N SER A 139 25.74 -14.19 9.28
CA SER A 139 25.70 -15.63 9.56
C SER A 139 24.76 -16.35 8.59
N GLU A 140 25.00 -17.65 8.37
CA GLU A 140 24.12 -18.48 7.53
C GLU A 140 22.67 -18.49 8.05
N ASP A 141 22.48 -18.48 9.38
CA ASP A 141 21.14 -18.42 9.98
C ASP A 141 20.38 -17.14 9.62
N LYS A 142 21.05 -15.98 9.62
CA LYS A 142 20.44 -14.71 9.22
C LYS A 142 20.06 -14.71 7.73
N ILE A 143 20.93 -15.27 6.89
CA ILE A 143 20.64 -15.41 5.46
C ILE A 143 19.42 -16.30 5.28
N SER A 144 19.39 -17.45 5.95
CA SER A 144 18.26 -18.38 5.88
C SER A 144 16.95 -17.73 6.34
N MET A 145 16.97 -17.03 7.48
CA MET A 145 15.80 -16.34 8.01
C MET A 145 15.29 -15.25 7.06
N PHE A 146 16.20 -14.44 6.51
CA PHE A 146 15.85 -13.43 5.51
C PHE A 146 15.26 -14.06 4.25
N THR A 147 15.86 -15.13 3.72
CA THR A 147 15.33 -15.82 2.53
C THR A 147 13.94 -16.40 2.78
N SER A 148 13.69 -16.97 3.97
CA SER A 148 12.36 -17.45 4.35
C SER A 148 11.36 -16.31 4.45
N LEU A 149 11.74 -15.18 5.06
CA LEU A 149 10.89 -13.98 5.16
C LEU A 149 10.47 -13.48 3.77
N ILE A 150 11.43 -13.31 2.86
CA ILE A 150 11.16 -12.83 1.50
C ILE A 150 10.32 -13.84 0.72
N SER A 151 10.63 -15.14 0.77
CA SER A 151 9.81 -16.17 0.12
C SER A 151 8.38 -16.15 0.65
N GLU A 152 8.21 -16.16 1.98
CA GLU A 152 6.89 -16.12 2.62
C GLU A 152 6.10 -14.87 2.22
N PHE A 153 6.76 -13.70 2.15
CA PHE A 153 6.11 -12.49 1.68
C PHE A 153 5.63 -12.63 0.24
N PHE A 154 6.50 -13.04 -0.71
CA PHE A 154 6.19 -13.12 -2.15
C PHE A 154 5.26 -14.29 -2.53
N ASP A 155 5.31 -15.39 -1.79
CA ASP A 155 4.45 -16.57 -1.99
C ASP A 155 3.02 -16.34 -1.46
N TYR A 156 2.80 -15.31 -0.64
CA TYR A 156 1.48 -14.96 -0.12
C TYR A 156 0.46 -14.77 -1.23
N ARG A 157 -0.71 -15.39 -1.08
CA ARG A 157 -1.89 -15.21 -1.92
C ARG A 157 -3.04 -14.75 -1.05
N LEU A 158 -3.80 -13.76 -1.53
CA LEU A 158 -5.07 -13.40 -0.92
C LEU A 158 -5.96 -14.64 -0.88
N PRO A 159 -6.43 -15.06 0.31
CA PRO A 159 -7.38 -16.16 0.43
C PRO A 159 -8.65 -15.85 -0.33
N THR A 160 -9.26 -16.88 -0.93
CA THR A 160 -10.57 -16.73 -1.56
C THR A 160 -11.63 -16.49 -0.49
N ILE A 161 -12.36 -15.39 -0.59
CA ILE A 161 -13.41 -15.02 0.35
C ILE A 161 -14.72 -15.67 -0.08
N THR A 162 -15.35 -16.39 0.85
CA THR A 162 -16.53 -17.23 0.58
C THR A 162 -17.74 -16.93 1.46
N SER A 163 -17.64 -15.94 2.35
CA SER A 163 -18.74 -15.51 3.22
C SER A 163 -18.96 -14.01 3.17
N ALA A 164 -20.20 -13.59 3.38
CA ALA A 164 -20.58 -12.18 3.44
C ALA A 164 -19.86 -11.46 4.60
N GLU A 165 -19.74 -12.15 5.72
CA GLU A 165 -19.13 -11.63 6.94
C GLU A 165 -17.64 -11.37 6.74
N GLU A 166 -16.90 -12.32 6.16
CA GLU A 166 -15.48 -12.13 5.84
C GLU A 166 -15.27 -11.03 4.80
N LEU A 167 -16.10 -11.00 3.75
CA LEU A 167 -16.03 -9.93 2.75
C LEU A 167 -16.27 -8.56 3.37
N ALA A 168 -17.33 -8.42 4.17
CA ALA A 168 -17.65 -7.17 4.85
C ALA A 168 -16.53 -6.75 5.81
N PHE A 169 -15.94 -7.70 6.54
CA PHE A 169 -14.81 -7.44 7.42
C PHE A 169 -13.59 -6.93 6.65
N GLU A 170 -13.19 -7.64 5.58
CA GLU A 170 -12.04 -7.27 4.74
C GLU A 170 -12.22 -5.91 4.05
N LEU A 171 -13.42 -5.62 3.54
CA LEU A 171 -13.77 -4.32 2.96
C LEU A 171 -13.79 -3.22 4.01
N SER A 172 -14.30 -3.47 5.22
CA SER A 172 -14.37 -2.47 6.29
C SER A 172 -12.98 -1.95 6.69
N LYS A 173 -11.97 -2.83 6.69
CA LYS A 173 -10.57 -2.46 6.95
C LYS A 173 -10.07 -1.43 5.93
N ARG A 174 -10.24 -1.70 4.64
CA ARG A 174 -9.82 -0.77 3.57
C ARG A 174 -10.67 0.50 3.54
N ALA A 175 -11.98 0.39 3.78
CA ALA A 175 -12.88 1.54 3.80
C ALA A 175 -12.51 2.54 4.92
N LYS A 176 -12.13 2.06 6.10
CA LYS A 176 -11.61 2.91 7.18
C LYS A 176 -10.34 3.65 6.77
N LEU A 177 -9.40 2.96 6.12
CA LEU A 177 -8.18 3.61 5.62
C LEU A 177 -8.47 4.60 4.50
N LEU A 178 -9.39 4.27 3.59
CA LEU A 178 -9.84 5.16 2.54
C LEU A 178 -10.47 6.45 3.10
N LYS A 179 -11.29 6.33 4.15
CA LYS A 179 -11.84 7.50 4.87
C LYS A 179 -10.73 8.41 5.39
N GLU A 180 -9.74 7.85 6.07
CA GLU A 180 -8.61 8.60 6.64
C GLU A 180 -7.80 9.33 5.56
N LEU A 181 -7.57 8.67 4.43
CA LEU A 181 -6.89 9.26 3.27
C LEU A 181 -7.72 10.37 2.62
N ALA A 182 -9.03 10.12 2.43
CA ALA A 182 -9.96 11.08 1.86
C ALA A 182 -10.10 12.33 2.73
N LEU A 183 -10.17 12.17 4.05
CA LEU A 183 -10.23 13.29 5.00
C LEU A 183 -8.98 14.17 4.88
N LYS A 184 -7.79 13.57 4.88
CA LYS A 184 -6.54 14.33 4.73
C LYS A 184 -6.47 15.05 3.40
N GLN A 185 -6.81 14.37 2.30
CA GLN A 185 -6.83 14.98 0.97
C GLN A 185 -7.83 16.13 0.90
N LEU A 186 -9.03 15.97 1.47
CA LEU A 186 -10.05 17.02 1.47
C LEU A 186 -9.61 18.24 2.30
N LEU A 187 -8.96 18.05 3.44
CA LEU A 187 -8.38 19.14 4.23
C LEU A 187 -7.27 19.89 3.46
N GLU A 188 -6.46 19.18 2.67
CA GLU A 188 -5.48 19.81 1.78
C GLU A 188 -6.15 20.56 0.63
N ASP A 189 -7.19 19.99 0.03
CA ASP A 189 -7.94 20.61 -1.06
C ASP A 189 -8.66 21.89 -0.61
N LEU A 190 -9.21 21.92 0.61
CA LEU A 190 -9.80 23.13 1.19
C LEU A 190 -8.78 24.27 1.27
N LYS A 191 -7.54 23.98 1.68
CA LYS A 191 -6.44 24.96 1.70
C LYS A 191 -6.00 25.38 0.31
N LYS A 192 -5.95 24.46 -0.65
CA LYS A 192 -5.62 24.78 -2.05
C LYS A 192 -6.61 25.78 -2.63
N VAL A 193 -7.91 25.57 -2.39
CA VAL A 193 -8.96 26.46 -2.88
C VAL A 193 -8.83 27.85 -2.26
N GLU A 194 -8.51 27.97 -0.97
CA GLU A 194 -8.22 29.26 -0.33
C GLU A 194 -7.06 30.01 -0.99
N ASN A 195 -6.06 29.28 -1.50
CA ASN A 195 -4.90 29.83 -2.19
C ASN A 195 -5.11 30.03 -3.71
N GLY A 196 -6.27 29.65 -4.25
CA GLY A 196 -6.56 29.73 -5.69
C GLY A 196 -5.98 28.59 -6.53
N ASP A 197 -5.51 27.51 -5.90
CA ASP A 197 -5.02 26.31 -6.57
C ASP A 197 -6.17 25.34 -6.93
N THR A 198 -5.90 24.44 -7.89
CA THR A 198 -6.88 23.41 -8.30
C THR A 198 -6.97 22.27 -7.25
N PRO A 199 -8.16 22.00 -6.68
CA PRO A 199 -8.36 20.89 -5.75
C PRO A 199 -8.47 19.54 -6.49
N SER A 200 -8.54 18.44 -5.74
CA SER A 200 -8.79 17.11 -6.29
C SER A 200 -10.29 16.81 -6.47
N SER A 201 -10.60 15.70 -7.15
CA SER A 201 -11.99 15.23 -7.37
C SER A 201 -12.76 14.89 -6.08
N ILE A 202 -12.09 14.76 -4.93
CA ILE A 202 -12.76 14.62 -3.63
C ILE A 202 -13.43 15.92 -3.21
N TYR A 203 -12.82 17.06 -3.54
CA TYR A 203 -13.44 18.35 -3.28
C TYR A 203 -14.73 18.51 -4.09
N ASP A 204 -14.77 18.06 -5.34
CA ASP A 204 -15.99 18.06 -6.15
C ASP A 204 -17.09 17.19 -5.54
N PHE A 205 -16.71 16.03 -4.99
CA PHE A 205 -17.65 15.21 -4.22
C PHE A 205 -18.17 15.96 -2.99
N TYR A 206 -17.29 16.62 -2.23
CA TYR A 206 -17.68 17.43 -1.08
C TYR A 206 -18.63 18.56 -1.45
N GLN A 207 -18.37 19.29 -2.53
CA GLN A 207 -19.29 20.34 -3.01
C GLN A 207 -20.66 19.75 -3.36
N GLY A 208 -20.69 18.63 -4.10
CA GLY A 208 -21.94 17.96 -4.45
C GLY A 208 -22.75 17.48 -3.24
N VAL A 209 -22.08 16.97 -2.20
CA VAL A 209 -22.76 16.56 -0.95
C VAL A 209 -23.24 17.78 -0.16
N LYS A 210 -22.46 18.86 -0.13
CA LYS A 210 -22.82 20.11 0.57
C LYS A 210 -24.05 20.81 -0.03
N GLU A 211 -24.28 20.67 -1.33
CA GLU A 211 -25.52 21.12 -1.98
C GLU A 211 -26.77 20.37 -1.48
N LEU A 212 -26.60 19.11 -1.06
CA LEU A 212 -27.69 18.26 -0.55
C LEU A 212 -27.85 18.39 0.98
N ILE A 213 -26.74 18.56 1.70
CA ILE A 213 -26.68 18.61 3.16
C ILE A 213 -25.88 19.85 3.57
N LYS A 214 -26.61 20.92 3.90
CA LYS A 214 -26.05 22.28 4.06
C LYS A 214 -24.97 22.40 5.14
N ASP A 215 -25.08 21.59 6.20
CA ASP A 215 -24.23 21.64 7.39
C ASP A 215 -23.46 20.31 7.60
N ILE A 216 -22.96 19.71 6.51
CA ILE A 216 -22.15 18.48 6.61
C ILE A 216 -20.73 18.78 7.11
N GLU A 217 -20.28 18.02 8.11
CA GLU A 217 -18.92 18.06 8.62
C GLU A 217 -17.93 17.41 7.62
N VAL A 218 -16.67 17.86 7.62
CA VAL A 218 -15.65 17.37 6.68
C VAL A 218 -15.38 15.87 6.87
N GLU A 219 -15.38 15.43 8.13
CA GLU A 219 -15.22 14.03 8.52
C GLU A 219 -16.37 13.15 8.03
N ASP A 220 -17.61 13.66 8.08
CA ASP A 220 -18.79 12.96 7.58
C ASP A 220 -18.77 12.87 6.06
N CYS A 221 -18.28 13.90 5.38
CA CYS A 221 -18.08 13.86 3.94
C CYS A 221 -17.02 12.81 3.53
N ALA A 222 -15.91 12.74 4.27
CA ALA A 222 -14.87 11.74 4.02
C ALA A 222 -15.38 10.30 4.26
N ASP A 223 -16.23 10.13 5.27
CA ASP A 223 -16.91 8.85 5.54
C ASP A 223 -17.86 8.47 4.40
N ALA A 224 -18.72 9.40 3.97
CA ALA A 224 -19.64 9.22 2.85
C ALA A 224 -18.90 8.90 1.54
N TYR A 225 -17.75 9.55 1.31
CA TYR A 225 -16.88 9.26 0.18
C TYR A 225 -16.39 7.80 0.21
N ALA A 226 -15.80 7.37 1.33
CA ALA A 226 -15.26 6.03 1.47
C ALA A 226 -16.34 4.95 1.34
N GLN A 227 -17.52 5.17 1.94
CA GLN A 227 -18.68 4.29 1.79
C GLN A 227 -19.14 4.21 0.34
N THR A 228 -19.27 5.36 -0.34
CA THR A 228 -19.78 5.41 -1.71
C THR A 228 -18.83 4.73 -2.70
N VAL A 229 -17.51 4.95 -2.56
CA VAL A 229 -16.50 4.28 -3.39
C VAL A 229 -16.53 2.77 -3.14
N THR A 230 -16.50 2.34 -1.87
CA THR A 230 -16.49 0.91 -1.52
C THR A 230 -17.74 0.20 -2.03
N TYR A 231 -18.92 0.79 -1.81
CA TYR A 231 -20.19 0.22 -2.27
C TYR A 231 -20.32 0.25 -3.80
N GLY A 232 -19.88 1.34 -4.44
CA GLY A 232 -19.85 1.45 -5.90
C GLY A 232 -18.99 0.36 -6.54
N LEU A 233 -17.80 0.08 -5.97
CA LEU A 233 -16.92 -1.00 -6.43
C LEU A 233 -17.52 -2.38 -6.17
N PHE A 234 -18.16 -2.59 -5.03
CA PHE A 234 -18.88 -3.83 -4.74
C PHE A 234 -19.98 -4.10 -5.77
N LEU A 235 -20.81 -3.08 -6.07
CA LEU A 235 -21.82 -3.17 -7.12
C LEU A 235 -21.20 -3.43 -8.50
N ALA A 236 -20.11 -2.75 -8.83
CA ALA A 236 -19.39 -2.97 -10.08
C ALA A 236 -18.89 -4.41 -10.18
N LYS A 237 -18.26 -4.96 -9.14
CA LYS A 237 -17.79 -6.34 -9.13
C LYS A 237 -18.95 -7.32 -9.30
N LYS A 238 -20.05 -7.13 -8.58
CA LYS A 238 -21.25 -7.99 -8.68
C LYS A 238 -21.83 -8.08 -10.10
N ASN A 239 -21.66 -7.04 -10.91
CA ASN A 239 -22.13 -7.00 -12.29
C ASN A 239 -21.03 -7.31 -13.32
N CYS A 240 -19.78 -7.48 -12.88
CA CYS A 240 -18.65 -7.73 -13.75
C CYS A 240 -18.38 -9.25 -13.82
N PRO A 241 -18.51 -9.89 -15.00
CA PRO A 241 -18.28 -11.32 -15.12
C PRO A 241 -16.80 -11.73 -14.98
N ASN A 242 -15.89 -10.75 -15.10
CA ASN A 242 -14.44 -10.98 -15.13
C ASN A 242 -13.75 -10.29 -13.94
N THR A 243 -12.42 -10.30 -13.95
CA THR A 243 -11.60 -9.48 -13.05
C THR A 243 -11.94 -8.00 -13.25
N LEU A 244 -12.33 -7.34 -12.16
CA LEU A 244 -12.58 -5.91 -12.14
C LEU A 244 -11.24 -5.17 -12.09
N ASP A 245 -11.12 -4.08 -12.82
CA ASP A 245 -10.07 -3.09 -12.61
C ASP A 245 -10.67 -1.68 -12.53
N ARG A 246 -9.89 -0.73 -12.02
CA ARG A 246 -10.32 0.64 -11.77
C ARG A 246 -10.85 1.35 -13.03
N ARG A 247 -10.31 1.04 -14.22
CA ARG A 247 -10.66 1.67 -15.50
C ARG A 247 -12.03 1.21 -15.99
N ILE A 248 -12.37 -0.05 -15.77
CA ILE A 248 -13.64 -0.63 -16.20
C ILE A 248 -14.74 -0.56 -15.13
N ALA A 249 -14.39 -0.26 -13.88
CA ALA A 249 -15.32 -0.32 -12.75
C ALA A 249 -16.59 0.50 -12.96
N SER A 250 -16.47 1.72 -13.48
CA SER A 250 -17.60 2.62 -13.72
C SER A 250 -18.62 2.08 -14.74
N TYR A 251 -18.19 1.23 -15.69
CA TYR A 251 -19.07 0.61 -16.69
C TYR A 251 -20.02 -0.41 -16.07
N TYR A 252 -19.57 -1.10 -15.02
CA TYR A 252 -20.34 -2.17 -14.37
C TYR A 252 -21.23 -1.67 -13.24
N ILE A 253 -21.19 -0.39 -12.87
CA ILE A 253 -22.15 0.17 -11.91
C ILE A 253 -23.54 0.26 -12.57
N PRO A 254 -24.59 -0.35 -11.97
CA PRO A 254 -25.94 -0.35 -12.54
C PRO A 254 -26.50 1.07 -12.76
N LYS A 255 -27.16 1.28 -13.91
CA LYS A 255 -27.70 2.60 -14.30
C LYS A 255 -28.87 3.06 -13.43
N ASN A 256 -29.62 2.13 -12.83
CA ASN A 256 -30.74 2.41 -11.94
C ASN A 256 -30.31 2.98 -10.58
N VAL A 257 -29.02 2.91 -10.23
CA VAL A 257 -28.46 3.55 -9.04
C VAL A 257 -27.88 4.92 -9.42
N GLY A 258 -28.72 5.74 -10.06
CA GLY A 258 -28.30 6.93 -10.80
C GLY A 258 -27.46 7.92 -10.01
N ILE A 259 -27.77 8.12 -8.72
CA ILE A 259 -27.00 9.02 -7.85
C ILE A 259 -25.60 8.48 -7.55
N ILE A 260 -25.48 7.18 -7.23
CA ILE A 260 -24.20 6.52 -6.95
C ILE A 260 -23.35 6.45 -8.21
N LYS A 261 -23.95 6.13 -9.36
CA LYS A 261 -23.23 6.11 -10.63
C LYS A 261 -22.69 7.50 -10.99
N ARG A 262 -23.49 8.55 -10.81
CA ARG A 262 -23.07 9.93 -11.09
C ARG A 262 -21.96 10.37 -10.14
N ILE A 263 -22.10 10.09 -8.84
CA ILE A 263 -21.05 10.33 -7.84
C ILE A 263 -19.77 9.58 -8.22
N PHE A 264 -19.87 8.28 -8.48
CA PHE A 264 -18.71 7.46 -8.82
C PHE A 264 -18.04 7.94 -10.10
N LEU A 265 -18.81 8.30 -11.14
CA LEU A 265 -18.29 8.86 -12.40
C LEU A 265 -17.63 10.22 -12.20
N ASN A 266 -18.19 11.08 -11.34
CA ASN A 266 -17.56 12.35 -10.99
C ASN A 266 -16.23 12.14 -10.27
N ILE A 267 -16.15 11.14 -9.38
CA ILE A 267 -14.92 10.79 -8.65
C ILE A 267 -13.89 10.09 -9.55
N SER A 268 -14.33 9.26 -10.50
CA SER A 268 -13.47 8.43 -11.37
C SER A 268 -13.15 9.05 -12.73
N GLY A 269 -13.83 10.14 -13.12
CA GLY A 269 -13.73 10.77 -14.43
C GLY A 269 -12.40 11.46 -14.73
N GLU A 270 -11.70 11.95 -13.71
CA GLU A 270 -10.36 12.56 -13.82
C GLU A 270 -9.23 11.67 -13.27
N GLU A 271 -9.52 10.39 -12.98
CA GLU A 271 -8.73 9.49 -12.13
C GLU A 271 -8.76 9.85 -10.63
N PHE A 272 -8.70 8.82 -9.78
CA PHE A 272 -8.60 9.03 -8.32
C PHE A 272 -7.27 9.73 -7.99
N PRO A 273 -7.23 10.56 -6.93
CA PRO A 273 -5.98 11.14 -6.46
C PRO A 273 -4.92 10.04 -6.23
N PRO A 274 -3.63 10.26 -6.59
CA PRO A 274 -2.60 9.22 -6.50
C PRO A 274 -2.46 8.61 -5.09
N ASN A 275 -2.61 9.43 -4.05
CA ASN A 275 -2.55 9.03 -2.64
C ASN A 275 -3.71 8.13 -2.18
N ILE A 276 -4.78 8.01 -2.98
CA ILE A 276 -5.96 7.16 -2.70
C ILE A 276 -6.11 6.02 -3.70
N SER A 277 -5.59 6.19 -4.91
CA SER A 277 -5.66 5.19 -5.99
C SER A 277 -5.25 3.79 -5.52
N TRP A 278 -4.19 3.68 -4.74
CA TRP A 278 -3.65 2.41 -4.26
C TRP A 278 -4.61 1.65 -3.33
N ILE A 279 -5.36 2.34 -2.46
CA ILE A 279 -6.31 1.71 -1.54
C ILE A 279 -7.58 1.31 -2.28
N VAL A 280 -7.95 2.07 -3.32
CA VAL A 280 -9.04 1.71 -4.25
C VAL A 280 -8.69 0.42 -5.00
N ASP A 281 -7.45 0.31 -5.51
CA ASP A 281 -6.96 -0.91 -6.15
C ASP A 281 -6.94 -2.09 -5.15
N ASP A 282 -6.62 -1.85 -3.88
CA ASP A 282 -6.68 -2.90 -2.84
C ASP A 282 -8.10 -3.36 -2.51
N ILE A 283 -9.09 -2.46 -2.51
CA ILE A 283 -10.51 -2.81 -2.40
C ILE A 283 -10.93 -3.70 -3.59
N ILE A 284 -10.50 -3.34 -4.80
CA ILE A 284 -10.78 -4.12 -6.01
C ILE A 284 -10.17 -5.52 -5.92
N ASP A 285 -8.95 -5.66 -5.39
CA ASP A 285 -8.31 -6.96 -5.22
C ASP A 285 -9.07 -7.87 -4.24
N ILE A 286 -9.58 -7.32 -3.12
CA ILE A 286 -10.45 -8.05 -2.19
C ILE A 286 -11.75 -8.50 -2.87
N LEU A 287 -12.37 -7.62 -3.66
CA LEU A 287 -13.57 -7.94 -4.43
C LEU A 287 -13.31 -8.99 -5.53
N ASN A 288 -12.12 -9.00 -6.13
CA ASN A 288 -11.73 -10.01 -7.10
C ASN A 288 -11.38 -11.36 -6.46
N ALA A 289 -10.93 -11.36 -5.20
CA ALA A 289 -10.68 -12.55 -4.42
C ALA A 289 -11.95 -13.18 -3.83
N SER A 290 -13.11 -12.52 -3.91
CA SER A 290 -14.37 -13.03 -3.39
C SER A 290 -15.19 -13.78 -4.45
N LYS A 291 -15.87 -14.85 -4.00
CA LYS A 291 -16.87 -15.56 -4.80
C LYS A 291 -18.24 -14.96 -4.54
N LEU A 292 -18.53 -13.81 -5.14
CA LEU A 292 -19.79 -13.09 -4.90
C LEU A 292 -21.06 -13.88 -5.27
N ASP A 293 -20.98 -14.86 -6.17
CA ASP A 293 -22.14 -15.71 -6.51
C ASP A 293 -22.49 -16.69 -5.36
N ASP A 294 -21.52 -16.98 -4.49
CA ASP A 294 -21.68 -17.86 -3.32
C ASP A 294 -22.02 -17.06 -2.04
N ILE A 295 -22.09 -15.72 -2.11
CA ILE A 295 -22.28 -14.78 -0.99
C ILE A 295 -23.60 -14.01 -1.14
#